data_AF-A0A6P1VZ85-F1
#
_entry.id   AF-A0A6P1VZ85-F1
#
_cell.length_a   1.000
_cell.length_b   1.000
_cell.length_c   1.000
_cell.angle_alpha   90.00
_cell.angle_beta   90.00
_cell.angle_gamma   90.00
#
_symmetry.space_group_name_H-M   'P 1'
#
loop_
_entity.id
_entity.type
_entity.pdbx_description
1 polymer ?
#
loop_
_entity_poly.entity_id
_entity_poly.type
_entity_poly.pdbx_seq_one_letter_code
_entity_poly.pdbx_strand_id
1 'polypeptide(L)'
;MGNASMSEDLSHCIRKAEGYLANAKTLIATGFPNGTITSSYYCFFWLVRGLLADKDIVTKRHSAAREMFSLHFIKSGEISGFR
;
A
#
# COMPACT_ATOMS: atom_id res chain seq x y z
N MET A 1 -5.86 -25.67 -10.41
CA MET A 1 -4.78 -24.67 -10.54
C MET A 1 -5.39 -23.39 -11.09
N GLY A 2 -5.61 -22.38 -10.25
CA GLY A 2 -6.07 -21.07 -10.70
C GLY A 2 -4.88 -20.29 -11.23
N ASN A 3 -4.95 -19.85 -12.49
CA ASN A 3 -4.01 -18.93 -13.09
C ASN A 3 -3.99 -17.63 -12.25
N ALA A 4 -2.91 -17.39 -11.51
CA ALA A 4 -2.69 -16.16 -10.75
C ALA A 4 -2.32 -15.02 -11.71
N SER A 5 -3.27 -14.60 -12.54
CA SER A 5 -3.18 -13.32 -13.22
C SER A 5 -3.33 -12.24 -12.17
N MET A 6 -2.23 -11.58 -11.81
CA MET A 6 -2.25 -10.39 -10.95
C MET A 6 -3.26 -9.38 -11.51
N SER A 7 -4.21 -8.90 -10.70
CA SER A 7 -5.20 -7.94 -11.19
C SER A 7 -4.51 -6.69 -11.76
N GLU A 8 -5.09 -6.08 -12.80
CA GLU A 8 -4.56 -4.84 -13.38
C GLU A 8 -4.45 -3.73 -12.32
N ASP A 9 -5.41 -3.70 -11.39
CA ASP A 9 -5.43 -2.79 -10.25
C ASP A 9 -4.28 -3.03 -9.28
N LEU A 10 -3.98 -4.29 -8.94
CA LEU A 10 -2.87 -4.64 -8.06
C LEU A 10 -1.52 -4.31 -8.71
N SER A 11 -1.35 -4.66 -9.99
CA SER A 11 -0.14 -4.34 -10.76
C SER A 11 0.08 -2.82 -10.86
N HIS A 12 -0.99 -2.05 -11.10
CA HIS A 12 -0.92 -0.59 -11.11
C HIS A 12 -0.53 -0.04 -9.73
N CYS A 13 -1.10 -0.56 -8.64
CA CYS A 13 -0.77 -0.15 -7.28
C CYS A 13 0.70 -0.43 -6.92
N ILE A 14 1.23 -1.60 -7.27
CA ILE A 14 2.64 -1.97 -7.05
C ILE A 14 3.57 -0.99 -7.76
N ARG A 15 3.34 -0.72 -9.05
CA ARG A 15 4.14 0.24 -9.82
C ARG A 15 4.14 1.64 -9.20
N LYS A 16 2.99 2.10 -8.68
CA LYS A 16 2.90 3.38 -7.96
C LYS A 16 3.73 3.33 -6.68
N ALA A 17 3.62 2.25 -5.89
CA ALA A 17 4.37 2.08 -4.65
C ALA A 17 5.89 2.08 -4.90
N GLU A 18 6.36 1.39 -5.95
CA GLU A 18 7.77 1.37 -6.34
C GLU A 18 8.29 2.76 -6.70
N GLY A 19 7.50 3.58 -7.42
CA GLY A 19 7.85 4.96 -7.71
C GLY A 19 8.02 5.81 -6.45
N TYR A 20 7.12 5.66 -5.47
CA TYR A 20 7.24 6.35 -4.19
C TYR A 20 8.41 5.84 -3.33
N LEU A 21 8.72 4.54 -3.38
CA LEU A 21 9.88 3.97 -2.72
C LEU A 21 11.19 4.51 -3.32
N ALA A 22 11.29 4.57 -4.64
CA ALA A 22 12.43 5.18 -5.32
C ALA A 22 12.58 6.66 -4.92
N ASN A 23 11.47 7.41 -4.89
CA ASN A 23 11.48 8.80 -4.45
C ASN A 23 11.92 8.95 -2.99
N ALA A 24 11.43 8.11 -2.08
CA ALA A 24 11.83 8.11 -0.67
C ALA A 24 13.34 7.87 -0.51
N LYS A 25 13.90 6.90 -1.26
CA LYS A 25 15.33 6.61 -1.28
C LYS A 25 16.15 7.80 -1.80
N THR A 26 15.68 8.49 -2.83
CA THR A 26 16.35 9.70 -3.35
C THR A 26 16.30 10.85 -2.34
N LEU A 27 15.16 11.05 -1.69
CA LEU A 27 14.96 12.17 -0.75
C LEU A 27 15.79 12.02 0.52
N ILE A 28 15.94 10.79 1.03
CA ILE A 28 16.78 10.57 2.22
C ILE A 28 18.26 10.78 1.88
N ALA A 29 18.69 10.33 0.69
CA ALA A 29 20.06 10.53 0.22
C ALA A 29 20.40 12.01 -0.03
N THR A 30 19.40 12.85 -0.29
CA THR A 30 19.58 14.28 -0.59
C THR A 30 19.25 15.21 0.60
N GLY A 31 18.98 14.66 1.79
CA GLY A 31 18.81 15.44 3.02
C GLY A 31 17.41 16.02 3.24
N PHE A 32 16.37 15.42 2.65
CA PHE A 32 14.98 15.86 2.80
C PHE A 32 14.13 14.84 3.59
N PRO A 33 14.24 14.80 4.93
CA PRO A 33 13.56 13.79 5.76
C PRO A 33 12.03 13.89 5.70
N ASN A 34 11.45 15.10 5.70
CA ASN A 34 10.00 15.27 5.60
C ASN A 34 9.44 14.75 4.26
N GLY A 35 10.18 14.97 3.17
CA GLY A 35 9.85 14.43 1.85
C GLY A 35 9.98 12.90 1.81
N THR A 36 10.99 12.36 2.50
CA THR A 36 11.17 10.91 2.67
C THR A 36 9.98 10.29 3.38
N ILE A 37 9.57 10.84 4.53
CA ILE A 37 8.42 10.34 5.31
C ILE A 37 7.14 10.37 4.47
N THR A 38 6.90 11.49 3.78
CA THR A 38 5.73 11.62 2.90
C THR A 38 5.74 10.57 1.80
N SER A 39 6.88 10.37 1.14
CA SER A 39 7.00 9.39 0.06
C SER A 39 6.85 7.96 0.57
N SER A 40 7.46 7.62 1.71
CA SER A 40 7.29 6.32 2.37
C SER A 40 5.83 6.06 2.75
N TYR A 41 5.11 7.06 3.28
CA TYR A 41 3.68 6.93 3.57
C TYR A 41 2.88 6.57 2.31
N TYR A 42 3.11 7.28 1.21
CA TYR A 42 2.40 7.00 -0.05
C TYR A 42 2.80 5.66 -0.67
N CYS A 43 4.04 5.21 -0.51
CA CYS A 43 4.46 3.86 -0.89
C CYS A 43 3.56 2.81 -0.22
N PHE A 44 3.47 2.82 1.12
CA PHE A 44 2.61 1.89 1.84
C PHE A 44 1.13 2.08 1.53
N PHE A 45 0.67 3.32 1.33
CA PHE A 45 -0.72 3.60 0.98
C PHE A 45 -1.13 2.93 -0.34
N TRP A 46 -0.28 2.97 -1.36
CA TRP A 46 -0.55 2.30 -2.63
C TRP A 46 -0.57 0.77 -2.48
N LEU A 47 0.34 0.20 -1.67
CA LEU A 47 0.30 -1.24 -1.36
C LEU A 47 -1.00 -1.64 -0.66
N VAL A 48 -1.42 -0.88 0.35
CA VAL A 48 -2.69 -1.10 1.05
C VAL A 48 -3.88 -1.03 0.08
N ARG A 49 -3.89 -0.08 -0.85
CA ARG A 49 -4.94 0.00 -1.87
C ARG A 49 -4.96 -1.20 -2.81
N GLY A 50 -3.79 -1.71 -3.21
CA GLY A 50 -3.70 -2.91 -4.04
C GLY A 50 -4.25 -4.14 -3.31
N LEU A 51 -3.88 -4.32 -2.04
CA LEU A 51 -4.38 -5.41 -1.20
C LEU A 51 -5.90 -5.35 -1.00
N LEU A 52 -6.46 -4.15 -0.83
CA LEU A 52 -7.91 -3.99 -0.73
C LEU A 52 -8.61 -4.26 -2.06
N ALA A 53 -8.03 -3.83 -3.19
CA ALA A 53 -8.58 -4.09 -4.51
C ALA A 53 -8.61 -5.61 -4.84
N ASP A 54 -7.63 -6.37 -4.37
CA ASP A 54 -7.60 -7.85 -4.50
C ASP A 54 -8.76 -8.54 -3.74
N LYS A 55 -9.38 -7.84 -2.78
CA LYS A 55 -10.60 -8.27 -2.08
C LYS A 55 -11.86 -7.56 -2.59
N ASP A 56 -11.82 -6.95 -3.77
CA ASP A 56 -12.90 -6.13 -4.36
C ASP A 56 -13.34 -4.93 -3.49
N ILE A 57 -12.45 -4.42 -2.61
CA ILE A 57 -12.72 -3.28 -1.72
C ILE A 57 -12.11 -2.01 -2.30
N VAL A 58 -12.95 -1.06 -2.70
CA VAL A 58 -12.52 0.25 -3.21
C VAL A 58 -12.82 1.36 -2.21
N THR A 59 -11.77 2.07 -1.76
CA THR A 59 -11.90 3.20 -0.82
C THR A 59 -11.61 4.54 -1.49
N LYS A 60 -12.48 5.54 -1.26
CA LYS A 60 -12.31 6.91 -1.80
C LYS A 60 -11.51 7.85 -0.88
N ARG A 61 -11.38 7.51 0.41
CA ARG A 61 -10.73 8.35 1.43
C ARG A 61 -9.55 7.61 2.06
N HIS A 62 -8.51 8.36 2.44
CA HIS A 62 -7.34 7.80 3.12
C HIS A 62 -7.70 7.10 4.44
N SER A 63 -8.58 7.72 5.24
CA SER A 63 -9.05 7.14 6.51
C SER A 63 -9.77 5.81 6.29
N ALA A 64 -10.61 5.73 5.25
CA ALA A 64 -11.33 4.51 4.89
C ALA A 64 -10.38 3.39 4.46
N ALA A 65 -9.35 3.69 3.66
CA ALA A 65 -8.34 2.68 3.27
C ALA A 65 -7.66 2.06 4.50
N ARG A 66 -7.27 2.89 5.47
CA ARG A 66 -6.64 2.42 6.71
C ARG A 66 -7.59 1.57 7.56
N GLU A 67 -8.84 2.00 7.68
CA GLU A 67 -9.87 1.29 8.44
C GLU A 67 -10.17 -0.09 7.82
N MET A 68 -10.39 -0.13 6.50
CA MET A 68 -10.66 -1.38 5.79
C MET A 68 -9.45 -2.31 5.83
N PHE A 69 -8.23 -1.79 5.71
CA PHE A 69 -7.04 -2.60 5.89
C PHE A 69 -6.96 -3.23 7.28
N SER A 70 -7.22 -2.43 8.33
CA SER A 70 -7.26 -2.94 9.70
C SER A 70 -8.33 -4.02 9.86
N LEU A 71 -9.54 -3.81 9.33
CA LEU A 71 -10.64 -4.76 9.43
C LEU A 71 -10.33 -6.09 8.73
N HIS A 72 -9.85 -6.03 7.48
CA HIS A 72 -9.76 -7.19 6.60
C HIS A 72 -8.42 -7.93 6.66
N PHE A 73 -7.34 -7.30 7.12
CA PHE A 73 -6.02 -7.95 7.21
C PHE A 73 -5.53 -8.11 8.65
N ILE A 74 -5.70 -7.10 9.50
CA ILE A 74 -5.17 -7.14 10.88
C ILE A 74 -6.14 -7.84 11.84
N LYS A 75 -7.38 -7.35 11.93
CA LYS A 75 -8.40 -7.87 12.84
C LYS A 75 -8.92 -9.24 12.42
N SER A 76 -8.87 -9.55 11.12
CA SER A 76 -9.16 -10.88 10.58
C SER A 76 -8.08 -11.91 10.94
N GLY A 77 -6.87 -11.47 11.28
CA GLY A 77 -5.72 -12.33 11.52
C GLY A 77 -4.99 -12.82 10.25
N GLU A 78 -5.36 -12.33 9.07
CA GLU A 78 -4.71 -12.67 7.80
C GLU A 78 -3.24 -12.22 7.78
N ILE A 79 -2.95 -11.07 8.37
CA ILE A 79 -1.59 -10.65 8.73
C ILE A 79 -1.44 -10.76 10.25
N SER A 80 -0.70 -11.78 10.67
CA SER A 80 -0.36 -12.01 12.08
C SER A 80 0.83 -11.16 12.55
N GLY A 81 1.03 -11.04 13.87
CA GLY A 81 2.18 -10.37 14.48
C GLY A 81 1.94 -8.94 14.97
N PHE A 82 0.74 -8.41 14.73
CA PHE A 82 0.26 -7.13 15.27
C PHE A 82 -0.91 -7.43 16.21
N ARG A 83 -0.62 -7.67 17.49
CA ARG A 83 -1.63 -7.87 18.54
C ARG A 83 -1.40 -6.93 19.70
#